data_AF-A0A847NV79-F1
#
_entry.id   AF-A0A847NV79-F1
#
_cell.length_a   1.000
_cell.length_b   1.000
_cell.length_c   1.000
_cell.angle_alpha   90.00
_cell.angle_beta   90.00
_cell.angle_gamma   90.00
#
_symmetry.space_group_name_H-M   'P 1'
#
loop_
_entity.id
_entity.type
_entity.pdbx_description
1 polymer ?
#
loop_
_entity_poly.entity_id
_entity_poly.type
_entity_poly.pdbx_seq_one_letter_code
_entity_poly.pdbx_strand_id
1 'polypeptide(L)' 'SARGSNIHWLMTGKDNTVYRLFVRSASYANWPSLTVAVPGNIIPDFPLINKSFELCYACTDR' A
#
# COMPACT_ATOMS: atom_id res chain seq x y z
N SER A 1 0.85 -1.42 -10.60
CA SER A 1 -0.50 -1.87 -10.19
C SER A 1 -1.51 -0.87 -10.71
N ALA A 2 -2.79 -1.25 -10.88
CA ALA A 2 -3.87 -0.28 -11.13
C ALA A 2 -4.00 0.79 -10.01
N ARG A 3 -3.45 0.50 -8.82
CA ARG A 3 -3.44 1.39 -7.65
C ARG A 3 -2.23 2.34 -7.59
N GLY A 4 -1.31 2.23 -8.54
CA GLY A 4 -0.06 2.98 -8.57
C GLY A 4 1.20 2.11 -8.53
N SER A 5 2.29 2.70 -8.00
CA SER A 5 3.64 2.12 -8.05
C SER A 5 3.83 0.97 -7.07
N ASN A 6 4.32 -0.16 -7.57
CA ASN A 6 4.85 -1.25 -6.76
C ASN A 6 6.37 -1.23 -6.84
N ILE A 7 7.05 -1.26 -5.70
CA ILE A 7 8.51 -1.22 -5.62
C ILE A 7 9.01 -2.52 -5.02
N HIS A 8 9.98 -3.13 -5.70
CA HIS A 8 10.76 -4.25 -5.19
C HIS A 8 12.20 -3.77 -5.07
N TRP A 9 12.69 -3.69 -3.84
CA TRP A 9 14.07 -3.34 -3.55
C TRP A 9 14.82 -4.59 -3.11
N LEU A 10 15.91 -4.90 -3.82
CA LEU A 10 16.70 -6.10 -3.61
C LEU A 10 18.15 -5.70 -3.31
N MET A 11 18.73 -6.35 -2.31
CA MET A 11 20.15 -6.32 -2.02
C MET A 11 20.70 -7.74 -2.12
N THR A 12 21.71 -7.91 -2.97
CA THR A 12 22.42 -9.19 -3.13
C THR A 12 23.50 -9.35 -2.06
N GLY A 13 23.65 -10.58 -1.58
CA GLY A 13 24.69 -11.00 -0.64
C GLY A 13 25.80 -11.77 -1.33
N LYS A 14 26.67 -12.40 -0.52
CA LYS A 14 27.67 -13.34 -1.02
C LYS A 14 27.00 -14.61 -1.57
N ASP A 15 27.73 -15.36 -2.38
CA ASP A 15 27.30 -16.68 -2.86
C ASP A 15 25.94 -16.68 -3.57
N ASN A 16 25.65 -15.62 -4.35
CA ASN A 16 24.38 -15.43 -5.06
C ASN A 16 23.14 -15.45 -4.15
N THR A 17 23.29 -15.11 -2.87
CA THR A 17 22.17 -15.05 -1.93
C THR A 17 21.44 -13.72 -2.01
N VAL A 18 20.15 -13.72 -1.63
CA VAL A 18 19.40 -12.48 -1.39
C VAL A 18 19.66 -12.06 0.06
N TYR A 19 20.40 -10.97 0.26
CA TYR A 19 20.67 -10.45 1.59
C TYR A 19 19.43 -9.74 2.17
N ARG A 20 18.73 -8.96 1.34
CA ARG A 20 17.49 -8.29 1.75
C ARG A 20 16.57 -8.08 0.57
N LEU A 21 15.28 -8.32 0.81
CA LEU A 21 14.19 -7.96 -0.09
C LEU A 21 13.20 -7.09 0.68
N PHE A 22 12.89 -5.93 0.14
CA PHE A 22 11.82 -5.07 0.61
C PHE A 22 10.81 -4.85 -0.51
N VAL A 23 9.55 -5.14 -0.23
CA VAL A 23 8.47 -5.00 -1.21
C VAL A 23 7.47 -4.00 -0.69
N ARG A 24 7.27 -2.91 -1.43
CA ARG A 24 6.25 -1.91 -1.13
C ARG A 24 5.18 -1.92 -2.21
N SER A 25 3.96 -2.27 -1.81
CA SER A 25 2.82 -2.14 -2.71
C SER A 25 2.38 -0.68 -2.84
N ALA A 26 1.65 -0.36 -3.92
CA ALA A 26 1.01 0.95 -4.06
C ALA A 26 0.07 1.27 -2.88
N SER A 27 -0.62 0.25 -2.36
CA SER A 27 -1.56 0.39 -1.26
C SER A 27 -0.89 0.90 0.02
N TYR A 28 0.38 0.55 0.26
CA TYR A 28 1.15 1.04 1.40
C TYR A 28 1.27 2.57 1.40
N ALA A 29 1.58 3.17 0.25
CA ALA A 29 1.73 4.62 0.12
C ALA A 29 0.39 5.37 0.11
N ASN A 30 -0.68 4.71 -0.38
CA ASN A 30 -2.00 5.32 -0.49
C ASN A 30 -2.81 5.26 0.82
N TRP A 31 -2.49 4.31 1.72
CA TRP A 31 -3.20 4.12 2.99
C TRP A 31 -3.34 5.39 3.83
N PRO A 32 -2.28 6.21 4.01
CA PRO A 32 -2.39 7.48 4.72
C PRO A 32 -3.33 8.50 4.04
N SER A 33 -3.62 8.37 2.74
CA SER A 33 -4.54 9.29 2.06
C SER A 33 -6.00 9.08 2.50
N LEU A 34 -6.35 7.89 2.98
CA LEU A 34 -7.68 7.60 3.51
C LEU A 34 -8.00 8.45 4.74
N THR A 35 -7.01 8.69 5.61
CA THR A 35 -7.20 9.50 6.83
C THR A 35 -7.43 10.98 6.54
N VAL A 36 -7.03 11.44 5.35
CA VAL A 36 -7.28 12.79 4.85
C VAL A 36 -8.63 12.87 4.11
N ALA A 37 -9.03 11.81 3.41
CA ALA A 37 -10.24 11.81 2.58
C ALA A 37 -11.54 11.58 3.37
N VAL A 38 -11.48 10.89 4.51
CA VAL A 38 -12.68 10.53 5.31
C VAL A 38 -13.27 11.72 6.11
N PRO A 39 -12.49 12.57 6.79
CA PRO A 39 -13.04 13.66 7.61
C PRO A 39 -13.96 14.61 6.84
N GLY A 40 -15.02 15.08 7.48
CA GLY A 40 -16.01 15.99 6.88
C GLY A 40 -17.19 15.30 6.19
N ASN A 41 -17.17 13.98 6.05
CA ASN A 41 -18.26 13.17 5.50
C ASN A 41 -19.12 12.51 6.59
N ILE A 42 -20.28 11.95 6.22
CA ILE A 42 -21.11 11.18 7.15
C ILE A 42 -20.56 9.76 7.33
N ILE A 43 -20.85 9.12 8.47
CA ILE A 43 -20.37 7.77 8.81
C ILE A 43 -20.64 6.75 7.68
N PRO A 44 -21.83 6.73 7.03
CA PRO A 44 -22.11 5.80 5.93
C PRO A 44 -21.27 5.99 4.66
N ASP A 45 -20.54 7.09 4.50
CA ASP A 45 -19.71 7.34 3.30
C ASP A 45 -18.38 6.59 3.37
N PHE A 46 -17.96 6.15 4.56
CA PHE A 46 -16.67 5.48 4.76
C PHE A 46 -16.44 4.29 3.81
N PRO A 47 -17.40 3.36 3.60
CA PRO A 47 -17.21 2.25 2.65
C PRO A 47 -17.00 2.71 1.21
N LEU A 48 -17.70 3.77 0.77
CA LEU A 48 -17.58 4.31 -0.58
C LEU A 48 -16.19 4.95 -0.78
N ILE A 49 -15.77 5.76 0.19
CA ILE A 49 -14.44 6.39 0.18
C ILE A 49 -13.36 5.31 0.17
N ASN A 50 -13.40 4.34 1.08
CA ASN A 50 -12.40 3.26 1.15
C ASN A 50 -12.34 2.44 -0.16
N LYS A 51 -13.49 2.13 -0.75
CA LYS A 51 -13.55 1.34 -1.99
C LYS A 51 -12.99 2.09 -3.19
N SER A 52 -13.15 3.41 -3.27
CA SER A 52 -12.66 4.22 -4.40
C SER A 52 -11.14 4.16 -4.61
N PHE A 53 -10.37 3.81 -3.58
CA PHE A 53 -8.92 3.63 -3.66
C PHE A 53 -8.48 2.17 -3.93
N GLU A 54 -9.41 1.20 -3.88
CA GLU A 54 -9.17 -0.24 -4.10
C GLU A 54 -8.05 -0.85 -3.23
N LEU A 55 -7.88 -0.38 -2.01
CA LEU A 55 -6.68 -0.66 -1.21
C LEU A 55 -6.60 -2.14 -0.78
N CYS A 56 -5.36 -2.60 -0.54
CA CYS A 56 -5.07 -4.00 -0.23
C CYS A 56 -4.46 -4.10 1.16
N TYR A 57 -5.18 -4.71 2.09
CA TYR A 57 -4.77 -4.85 3.49
C TYR A 57 -3.54 -5.76 3.64
N ALA A 58 -3.56 -6.95 3.01
CA ALA A 58 -2.44 -7.89 3.03
C ALA A 58 -1.15 -7.36 2.37
N CYS A 59 -1.27 -6.28 1.59
CA CYS A 59 -0.14 -5.65 0.92
C CYS A 59 0.55 -4.56 1.76
N THR A 60 0.02 -4.28 2.96
CA THR A 60 0.52 -3.26 3.90
C THR A 60 1.11 -3.89 5.18
N ASP A 61 0.82 -5.16 5.44
CA ASP A 61 1.27 -5.92 6.63
C ASP A 61 2.68 -6.54 6.51
N ARG A 62 3.52 -6.04 5.59
CA ARG A 62 4.85 -6.62 5.27
C ARG A 62 5.99 -5.69 5.61
#